data_AF-A0A3E1RHL0-F1
#
_entry.id   AF-A0A3E1RHL0-F1
#
_cell.length_a   1.000
_cell.length_b   1.000
_cell.length_c   1.000
_cell.angle_alpha   90.00
_cell.angle_beta   90.00
_cell.angle_gamma   90.00
#
_symmetry.space_group_name_H-M   'P 1'
#
loop_
_entity.id
_entity.type
_entity.pdbx_description
1 polymer ?
#
loop_
_entity_poly.entity_id
_entity_poly.type
_entity_poly.pdbx_seq_one_letter_code
_entity_poly.pdbx_strand_id
1 'polypeptide(L)'
;MRKLPAPAPAPRYRRHGFSLIEVLVTILLISLALVGTFGLQSFALKLNQNAQFRTQAVILASDLAERMEVNKAAAVAGNYVYTCPSPAAAVSNACGPAGALCQPAALATYDLLQWQAAVAVALPQSTCSVAQTTGGNPSTYTISLTWVDRQTDTTYDASAVSASGTGEVLTYKATRTIFN
;
A
#
# COMPACT_ATOMS: atom_id res chain seq x y z
N MET A 1 -62.21 13.36 70.75
CA MET A 1 -60.87 13.07 70.20
C MET A 1 -61.04 12.17 68.98
N ARG A 2 -60.78 12.69 67.77
CA ARG A 2 -61.06 12.01 66.49
C ARG A 2 -59.84 11.13 66.14
N LYS A 3 -59.98 9.81 66.15
CA LYS A 3 -58.91 8.88 65.76
C LYS A 3 -58.59 9.08 64.27
N LEU A 4 -57.35 9.40 63.95
CA LEU A 4 -56.85 9.43 62.58
C LEU A 4 -56.75 8.00 62.03
N PRO A 5 -57.19 7.74 60.78
CA PRO A 5 -57.03 6.44 60.15
C PRO A 5 -55.55 6.14 59.87
N ALA A 6 -55.17 4.88 60.04
CA ALA A 6 -53.80 4.42 59.84
C ALA A 6 -53.36 4.53 58.36
N PRO A 7 -52.08 4.83 58.09
CA PRO A 7 -51.56 4.95 56.73
C PRO A 7 -51.60 3.60 56.00
N ALA A 8 -52.01 3.63 54.72
CA ALA A 8 -52.04 2.45 53.86
C ALA A 8 -50.62 1.91 53.58
N PRO A 9 -50.44 0.58 53.51
CA PRO A 9 -49.13 -0.02 53.26
C PRO A 9 -48.62 0.33 51.85
N ALA A 10 -47.39 0.81 51.76
CA ALA A 10 -46.73 1.11 50.48
C ALA A 10 -46.49 -0.19 49.67
N PRO A 11 -46.65 -0.14 48.34
CA PRO A 11 -46.40 -1.31 47.50
C PRO A 11 -44.93 -1.73 47.59
N ARG A 12 -44.69 -3.01 47.92
CA ARG A 12 -43.34 -3.59 47.92
C ARG A 12 -42.94 -3.90 46.47
N TYR A 13 -42.01 -3.13 45.92
CA TYR A 13 -41.34 -3.52 44.68
C TYR A 13 -40.55 -4.81 44.92
N ARG A 14 -40.95 -5.89 44.25
CA ARG A 14 -40.17 -7.14 44.21
C ARG A 14 -38.86 -6.86 43.50
N ARG A 15 -37.74 -6.88 44.23
CA ARG A 15 -36.41 -6.91 43.62
C ARG A 15 -36.24 -8.27 42.96
N HIS A 16 -36.20 -8.29 41.63
CA HIS A 16 -35.86 -9.47 40.86
C HIS A 16 -34.33 -9.58 40.87
N GLY A 17 -33.79 -10.67 41.41
CA GLY A 17 -32.36 -10.97 41.35
C GLY A 17 -31.99 -11.51 39.97
N PHE A 18 -30.73 -11.35 39.58
CA PHE A 18 -30.18 -11.93 38.35
C PHE A 18 -30.23 -13.46 38.41
N SER A 19 -30.69 -14.09 37.34
CA SER A 19 -30.67 -15.55 37.22
C SER A 19 -29.34 -16.04 36.64
N LEU A 20 -28.85 -17.19 37.07
CA LEU A 20 -27.59 -17.77 36.55
C LEU A 20 -27.66 -18.04 35.03
N ILE A 21 -28.86 -18.34 34.52
CA ILE A 21 -29.11 -18.49 33.08
C ILE A 21 -28.92 -17.18 32.32
N GLU A 22 -29.23 -16.04 32.95
CA GLU A 22 -29.10 -14.72 32.33
C GLU A 22 -27.62 -14.41 32.10
N VAL A 23 -26.78 -14.67 33.12
CA VAL A 23 -25.33 -14.50 33.00
C VAL A 23 -24.75 -15.42 31.92
N LEU A 24 -25.19 -16.69 31.86
CA LEU A 24 -24.69 -17.65 30.88
C LEU A 24 -25.05 -17.25 29.45
N VAL A 25 -26.29 -16.76 29.24
CA VAL A 25 -26.72 -16.23 27.94
C VAL A 25 -25.95 -14.95 27.58
N THR A 26 -25.69 -14.04 28.54
CA THR A 26 -24.90 -12.83 28.25
C THR A 26 -23.47 -13.16 27.80
N ILE A 27 -22.79 -14.10 28.45
CA ILE A 27 -21.43 -14.52 28.07
C ILE A 27 -21.44 -15.16 26.68
N LEU A 28 -22.46 -15.97 26.37
CA LEU A 28 -22.63 -16.57 25.04
C LEU A 28 -22.75 -15.49 23.96
N LEU A 29 -23.63 -14.50 24.17
CA LEU A 29 -23.83 -13.40 23.21
C LEU A 29 -22.55 -12.56 23.03
N ILE A 30 -21.87 -12.24 24.13
CA ILE A 30 -20.61 -11.47 24.09
C ILE A 30 -19.52 -12.26 23.34
N SER A 31 -19.42 -13.56 23.56
CA SER A 31 -18.44 -14.41 22.89
C SER A 31 -18.67 -14.43 21.38
N LEU A 32 -19.92 -14.56 20.93
CA LEU A 32 -20.28 -14.50 19.51
C LEU A 32 -19.99 -13.12 18.90
N ALA A 33 -20.29 -12.04 19.63
CA ALA A 33 -19.98 -10.69 19.19
C ALA A 33 -18.47 -10.47 19.00
N LEU A 34 -17.63 -10.93 19.93
CA LEU A 34 -16.18 -10.80 19.84
C LEU A 34 -15.58 -11.54 18.64
N VAL A 35 -16.01 -12.76 18.38
CA VAL A 35 -15.56 -13.53 17.21
C VAL A 35 -15.90 -12.79 15.91
N GLY A 36 -17.10 -12.21 15.81
CA GLY A 36 -17.49 -11.37 14.68
C GLY A 36 -16.57 -10.16 14.49
N THR A 37 -16.24 -9.44 15.57
CA THR A 37 -15.37 -8.26 15.49
C THR A 37 -13.92 -8.60 15.10
N PHE A 38 -13.41 -9.77 15.51
CA PHE A 38 -12.04 -10.19 15.18
C PHE A 38 -11.87 -10.43 13.68
N GLY A 39 -12.89 -10.99 13.02
CA GLY A 39 -12.91 -11.12 11.56
C GLY A 39 -12.85 -9.77 10.85
N LEU A 40 -13.62 -8.79 11.33
CA LEU A 40 -13.60 -7.42 10.79
C LEU A 40 -12.24 -6.74 11.01
N GLN A 41 -11.61 -6.89 12.18
CA GLN A 41 -10.28 -6.32 12.46
C GLN A 41 -9.22 -6.89 11.52
N SER A 42 -9.25 -8.21 11.29
CA SER A 42 -8.32 -8.87 10.37
C SER A 42 -8.51 -8.40 8.92
N PHE A 43 -9.76 -8.24 8.49
CA PHE A 43 -10.08 -7.69 7.18
C PHE A 43 -9.64 -6.23 7.03
N ALA A 44 -9.89 -5.40 8.06
CA ALA A 44 -9.46 -4.01 8.08
C ALA A 44 -7.93 -3.89 7.99
N LEU A 45 -7.17 -4.78 8.63
CA LEU A 45 -5.71 -4.79 8.52
C LEU A 45 -5.25 -5.04 7.06
N LYS A 46 -5.86 -6.00 6.37
CA LYS A 46 -5.56 -6.28 4.95
C LYS A 46 -5.83 -5.06 4.07
N LEU A 47 -6.99 -4.43 4.24
CA LEU A 47 -7.33 -3.20 3.50
C LEU A 47 -6.32 -2.08 3.75
N ASN A 48 -5.87 -1.92 5.00
CA ASN A 48 -4.84 -0.93 5.34
C ASN A 48 -3.52 -1.23 4.63
N GLN A 49 -3.05 -2.48 4.63
CA GLN A 49 -1.80 -2.85 3.94
C GLN A 49 -1.88 -2.55 2.44
N ASN A 50 -2.99 -2.88 1.79
CA ASN A 50 -3.19 -2.56 0.37
C ASN A 50 -3.22 -1.05 0.09
N ALA A 51 -3.86 -0.27 0.97
CA ALA A 51 -3.84 1.19 0.89
C ALA A 51 -2.41 1.75 1.06
N GLN A 52 -1.59 1.15 1.94
CA GLN A 52 -0.19 1.54 2.13
C GLN A 52 0.64 1.31 0.87
N PHE A 53 0.59 0.12 0.25
CA PHE A 53 1.34 -0.13 -1.00
C PHE A 53 0.89 0.78 -2.14
N ARG A 54 -0.42 1.04 -2.26
CA ARG A 54 -0.93 1.98 -3.26
C ARG A 54 -0.42 3.39 -3.02
N THR A 55 -0.33 3.82 -1.77
CA THR A 55 0.24 5.13 -1.40
C THR A 55 1.72 5.20 -1.77
N GLN A 56 2.49 4.14 -1.48
CA GLN A 56 3.90 4.07 -1.86
C GLN A 56 4.08 4.11 -3.39
N ALA A 57 3.25 3.40 -4.16
CA ALA A 57 3.30 3.44 -5.62
C ALA A 57 3.04 4.85 -6.18
N VAL A 58 2.08 5.59 -5.60
CA VAL A 58 1.83 7.00 -5.96
C VAL A 58 3.06 7.86 -5.67
N ILE A 59 3.64 7.75 -4.47
CA ILE A 59 4.83 8.51 -4.07
C ILE A 59 6.00 8.22 -5.00
N LEU A 60 6.26 6.95 -5.32
CA LEU A 60 7.36 6.54 -6.19
C LEU A 60 7.17 7.01 -7.64
N ALA A 61 5.94 6.99 -8.16
CA ALA A 61 5.67 7.51 -9.49
C ALA A 61 5.82 9.04 -9.54
N SER A 62 5.40 9.75 -8.50
CA SER A 62 5.62 11.18 -8.35
C SER A 62 7.10 11.53 -8.24
N ASP A 63 7.89 10.81 -7.44
CA ASP A 63 9.34 11.00 -7.32
C ASP A 63 10.03 10.90 -8.69
N LEU A 64 9.72 9.86 -9.47
CA LEU A 64 10.29 9.75 -10.81
C LEU A 64 9.83 10.87 -11.74
N ALA A 65 8.54 11.24 -11.70
CA ALA A 65 8.02 12.34 -12.51
C ALA A 65 8.71 13.68 -12.19
N GLU A 66 8.99 13.95 -10.90
CA GLU A 66 9.72 15.13 -10.45
C GLU A 66 11.19 15.12 -10.92
N ARG A 67 11.86 13.97 -10.87
CA ARG A 67 13.22 13.82 -11.44
C ARG A 67 13.26 14.13 -12.93
N MET A 68 12.28 13.64 -13.70
CA MET A 68 12.18 13.96 -15.13
C MET A 68 11.91 15.45 -15.37
N GLU A 69 11.14 16.10 -14.50
CA GLU A 69 10.85 17.55 -14.58
C GLU A 69 12.10 18.40 -14.28
N VAL A 70 13.01 17.93 -13.43
CA VAL A 70 14.31 18.58 -13.18
C VAL A 70 15.26 18.35 -14.36
N ASN A 71 15.25 17.16 -14.95
CA ASN A 71 16.13 16.78 -16.06
C ASN A 71 15.40 16.78 -17.41
N LYS A 72 14.78 17.91 -17.75
CA LYS A 72 13.94 18.07 -18.96
C LYS A 72 14.67 17.71 -20.25
N ALA A 73 15.94 18.07 -20.37
CA ALA A 73 16.75 17.78 -21.56
C ALA A 73 16.81 16.27 -21.84
N ALA A 74 17.00 15.45 -20.80
CA ALA A 74 17.01 13.99 -20.94
C ALA A 74 15.60 13.42 -21.15
N ALA A 75 14.59 14.01 -20.51
CA ALA A 75 13.20 13.61 -20.68
C ALA A 75 12.69 13.86 -22.11
N VAL A 76 12.98 15.02 -22.71
CA VAL A 76 12.63 15.32 -24.11
C VAL A 76 13.37 14.38 -25.07
N ALA A 77 14.62 14.02 -24.75
CA ALA A 77 15.43 13.10 -25.55
C ALA A 77 15.02 11.62 -25.44
N GLY A 78 14.06 11.25 -24.59
CA GLY A 78 13.63 9.85 -24.44
C GLY A 78 14.46 9.01 -23.45
N ASN A 79 15.39 9.62 -22.70
CA ASN A 79 16.35 8.87 -21.88
C ASN A 79 15.75 8.23 -20.62
N TYR A 80 14.48 8.50 -20.31
CA TYR A 80 13.76 7.88 -19.19
C TYR A 80 12.94 6.64 -19.58
N VAL A 81 12.96 6.22 -20.86
CA VAL A 81 12.31 4.95 -21.27
C VAL A 81 13.05 3.78 -20.62
N TYR A 82 12.33 3.01 -19.81
CA TYR A 82 12.94 1.97 -18.99
C TYR A 82 11.98 0.83 -18.70
N THR A 83 12.46 -0.40 -18.81
CA THR A 83 11.76 -1.59 -18.31
C THR A 83 12.60 -2.17 -17.20
N CYS A 84 12.02 -2.25 -16.00
CA CYS A 84 12.74 -2.69 -14.82
C CYS A 84 13.10 -4.18 -14.93
N PRO A 85 14.40 -4.55 -14.89
CA PRO A 85 14.79 -5.95 -14.77
C PRO A 85 14.35 -6.56 -13.43
N SER A 86 14.24 -7.88 -13.39
CA SER A 86 14.06 -8.66 -12.16
C SER A 86 15.14 -9.77 -12.13
N PRO A 87 16.08 -9.77 -11.17
CA PRO A 87 16.20 -8.84 -10.04
C PRO A 87 16.56 -7.40 -10.45
N ALA A 88 16.38 -6.45 -9.53
CA ALA A 88 16.69 -5.04 -9.77
C ALA A 88 18.18 -4.83 -10.11
N ALA A 89 18.46 -3.92 -11.04
CA ALA A 89 19.83 -3.61 -11.41
C ALA A 89 20.55 -2.90 -10.25
N ALA A 90 21.83 -3.22 -10.05
CA ALA A 90 22.64 -2.54 -9.05
C ALA A 90 22.76 -1.06 -9.41
N VAL A 91 22.64 -0.19 -8.40
CA VAL A 91 22.82 1.23 -8.65
C VAL A 91 24.29 1.53 -8.91
N SER A 92 24.58 2.13 -10.07
CA SER A 92 25.92 2.54 -10.47
C SER A 92 26.04 4.07 -10.43
N ASN A 93 27.27 4.57 -10.24
CA ASN A 93 27.54 5.99 -10.40
C ASN A 93 27.63 6.33 -11.90
N ALA A 94 26.49 6.56 -12.54
CA ALA A 94 26.44 6.91 -13.96
C ALA A 94 27.05 8.30 -14.24
N CYS A 95 27.20 9.16 -13.22
CA CYS A 95 27.66 10.55 -13.36
C CYS A 95 29.18 10.71 -13.58
N GLY A 96 29.94 9.62 -13.78
CA GLY A 96 31.38 9.68 -14.01
C GLY A 96 32.19 9.93 -12.72
N PRO A 97 33.50 10.25 -12.82
CA PRO A 97 34.36 10.45 -11.65
C PRO A 97 33.89 11.64 -10.80
N ALA A 98 34.16 11.57 -9.49
CA ALA A 98 33.80 12.64 -8.56
C ALA A 98 34.35 14.00 -9.02
N GLY A 99 33.46 15.00 -9.14
CA GLY A 99 33.80 16.35 -9.58
C GLY A 99 33.47 16.66 -11.05
N ALA A 100 33.07 15.68 -11.87
CA ALA A 100 32.55 15.92 -13.21
C ALA A 100 31.07 16.36 -13.18
N LEU A 101 30.67 17.22 -14.12
CA LEU A 101 29.25 17.54 -14.34
C LEU A 101 28.52 16.31 -14.88
N CYS A 102 27.46 15.87 -14.20
CA CYS A 102 26.66 14.75 -14.64
C CYS A 102 25.91 15.12 -15.92
N GLN A 103 26.18 14.41 -17.02
CA GLN A 103 25.48 14.64 -18.27
C GLN A 103 23.99 14.26 -18.12
N PRO A 104 23.05 14.99 -18.76
CA PRO A 104 21.62 14.72 -18.63
C PRO A 104 21.22 13.26 -18.83
N ALA A 105 21.77 12.57 -19.84
CA ALA A 105 21.48 11.16 -20.12
C ALA A 105 22.02 10.22 -19.02
N ALA A 106 23.21 10.52 -18.49
CA ALA A 106 23.81 9.77 -17.38
C ALA A 106 23.00 9.96 -16.09
N LEU A 107 22.53 11.19 -15.82
CA LEU A 107 21.68 11.48 -14.68
C LEU A 107 20.35 10.71 -14.76
N ALA A 108 19.72 10.65 -15.94
CA ALA A 108 18.51 9.87 -16.14
C ALA A 108 18.71 8.36 -15.85
N THR A 109 19.86 7.81 -16.25
CA THR A 109 20.22 6.42 -15.93
C THR A 109 20.38 6.23 -14.42
N TYR A 110 21.07 7.14 -13.75
CA TYR A 110 21.22 7.10 -12.29
C TYR A 110 19.87 7.18 -11.57
N ASP A 111 18.99 8.10 -11.99
CA ASP A 111 17.65 8.26 -11.45
C ASP A 111 16.83 6.99 -11.58
N LEU A 112 16.81 6.36 -12.76
CA LEU A 112 16.07 5.12 -13.01
C LEU A 112 16.57 3.96 -12.14
N LEU A 113 17.87 3.83 -11.93
CA LEU A 113 18.45 2.78 -11.10
C LEU A 113 18.14 3.01 -9.62
N GLN A 114 18.28 4.24 -9.12
CA GLN A 114 17.89 4.60 -7.75
C GLN A 114 16.40 4.37 -7.52
N TRP A 115 15.57 4.83 -8.46
CA TRP A 115 14.13 4.65 -8.41
C TRP A 115 13.72 3.18 -8.43
N GLN A 116 14.32 2.36 -9.32
CA GLN A 116 14.05 0.93 -9.37
C GLN A 116 14.41 0.25 -8.04
N ALA A 117 15.56 0.59 -7.45
CA ALA A 117 15.96 0.06 -6.15
C ALA A 117 14.94 0.42 -5.06
N ALA A 118 14.44 1.66 -5.05
CA ALA A 118 13.38 2.08 -4.13
C ALA A 118 12.07 1.33 -4.36
N VAL A 119 11.66 1.11 -5.62
CA VAL A 119 10.47 0.31 -5.98
C VAL A 119 10.60 -1.12 -5.46
N ALA A 120 11.75 -1.76 -5.67
CA ALA A 120 11.99 -3.14 -5.24
C ALA A 120 11.97 -3.32 -3.71
N VAL A 121 12.29 -2.27 -2.95
CA VAL A 121 12.24 -2.29 -1.48
C VAL A 121 10.84 -1.98 -0.95
N ALA A 122 10.14 -1.04 -1.59
CA ALA A 122 8.83 -0.57 -1.15
C ALA A 122 7.69 -1.55 -1.51
N LEU A 123 7.72 -2.11 -2.73
CA LEU A 123 6.62 -2.89 -3.27
C LEU A 123 6.96 -4.39 -3.35
N PRO A 124 6.09 -5.28 -2.83
CA PRO A 124 6.33 -6.71 -2.88
C PRO A 124 6.21 -7.28 -4.30
N GLN A 125 7.20 -8.11 -4.69
CA GLN A 125 7.26 -8.77 -6.01
C GLN A 125 6.98 -7.79 -7.17
N SER A 126 7.55 -6.59 -7.06
CA SER A 126 7.23 -5.49 -7.97
C SER A 126 7.79 -5.69 -9.37
N THR A 127 7.03 -5.26 -10.37
CA THR A 127 7.54 -5.00 -11.72
C THR A 127 7.24 -3.55 -12.08
N CYS A 128 8.11 -2.93 -12.87
CA CYS A 128 7.93 -1.54 -13.28
C CYS A 128 8.33 -1.29 -14.73
N SER A 129 7.69 -0.29 -15.33
CA SER A 129 8.05 0.20 -16.66
C SER A 129 7.74 1.69 -16.81
N VAL A 130 8.51 2.34 -17.65
CA VAL A 130 8.41 3.75 -18.01
C VAL A 130 8.43 3.82 -19.52
N ALA A 131 7.31 4.18 -20.12
CA ALA A 131 7.16 4.25 -21.56
C ALA A 131 6.92 5.69 -22.00
N GLN A 132 7.64 6.13 -23.04
CA GLN A 132 7.36 7.40 -23.70
C GLN A 132 6.23 7.20 -24.70
N THR A 133 5.09 7.84 -24.48
CA THR A 133 3.91 7.75 -25.36
C THR A 133 3.90 8.86 -26.41
N THR A 134 4.62 9.95 -26.16
CA THR A 134 4.81 11.04 -27.13
C THR A 134 6.23 11.57 -26.97
N GLY A 135 7.01 11.55 -28.05
CA GLY A 135 8.37 12.10 -28.07
C GLY A 135 8.40 13.56 -28.54
N GLY A 136 9.49 14.26 -28.23
CA GLY A 136 9.69 15.67 -28.60
C GLY A 136 9.28 16.64 -27.50
N ASN A 137 8.85 17.85 -27.88
CA ASN A 137 8.39 18.88 -26.95
C ASN A 137 6.92 19.22 -27.26
N PRO A 138 5.95 18.81 -26.42
CA PRO A 138 6.13 18.14 -25.14
C PRO A 138 6.40 16.63 -25.26
N SER A 139 7.12 16.09 -24.27
CA SER A 139 7.30 14.64 -24.12
C SER A 139 6.32 14.10 -23.09
N THR A 140 5.60 13.03 -23.40
CA THR A 140 4.67 12.38 -22.46
C THR A 140 5.16 10.99 -22.09
N TYR A 141 5.18 10.70 -20.79
CA TYR A 141 5.59 9.43 -20.21
C TYR A 141 4.43 8.78 -19.45
N THR A 142 4.35 7.46 -19.53
CA THR A 142 3.52 6.63 -18.67
C THR A 142 4.40 5.77 -17.77
N ILE A 143 4.30 5.98 -16.47
CA ILE A 143 4.95 5.18 -15.44
C ILE A 143 3.95 4.11 -15.00
N SER A 144 4.35 2.84 -15.08
CA SER A 144 3.55 1.69 -14.64
C SER A 144 4.28 0.95 -13.52
N LEU A 145 3.59 0.79 -12.40
CA LEU A 145 4.05 0.02 -11.24
C LEU A 145 3.05 -1.11 -11.00
N THR A 146 3.56 -2.33 -10.89
CA THR A 146 2.74 -3.51 -10.61
C THR A 146 3.35 -4.24 -9.42
N TRP A 147 2.51 -4.72 -8.50
CA TRP A 147 2.94 -5.48 -7.34
C TRP A 147 1.89 -6.54 -7.00
N VAL A 148 2.27 -7.51 -6.18
CA VAL A 148 1.37 -8.60 -5.76
C VAL A 148 1.00 -8.37 -4.30
N ASP A 149 -0.29 -8.36 -3.95
CA ASP A 149 -0.70 -8.36 -2.54
C ASP A 149 -0.15 -9.61 -1.83
N ARG A 150 0.09 -9.51 -0.53
CA ARG A 150 0.68 -10.54 0.32
C ARG A 150 0.13 -11.93 -0.01
N GLN A 151 1.04 -12.88 -0.21
CA GLN A 151 0.74 -14.29 -0.34
C GLN A 151 -0.21 -14.75 0.79
N THR A 152 -1.32 -15.36 0.43
CA THR A 152 -1.90 -16.39 1.28
C THR A 152 -0.94 -17.59 1.23
N ASP A 153 -0.06 -17.68 2.23
CA ASP A 153 0.79 -18.85 2.50
C ASP A 153 -0.13 -20.11 2.56
N THR A 154 0.11 -21.26 1.91
CA THR A 154 1.29 -22.12 1.99
C THR A 154 1.20 -23.22 0.92
N THR A 155 2.23 -23.39 0.10
CA THR A 155 2.83 -24.72 -0.08
C THR A 155 4.29 -24.53 0.29
N TYR A 156 4.71 -25.10 1.43
CA TYR A 156 6.13 -25.25 1.75
C TYR A 156 6.75 -26.21 0.71
N ASP A 157 7.17 -25.68 -0.43
CA ASP A 157 8.15 -26.32 -1.29
C ASP A 157 9.45 -25.53 -1.15
N ALA A 158 10.44 -26.16 -0.52
CA ALA A 158 11.77 -25.62 -0.31
C ALA A 158 12.59 -25.45 -1.61
N SER A 159 12.01 -25.66 -2.79
CA SER A 159 12.72 -25.67 -4.08
C SER A 159 12.36 -24.51 -5.02
N ALA A 160 11.39 -23.65 -4.68
CA ALA A 160 10.92 -22.61 -5.60
C ALA A 160 11.56 -21.22 -5.33
N VAL A 161 12.83 -21.03 -5.72
CA VAL A 161 13.50 -19.71 -5.73
C VAL A 161 12.94 -18.74 -6.80
N SER A 162 11.91 -19.15 -7.57
CA SER A 162 11.31 -18.32 -8.61
C SER A 162 9.78 -18.49 -8.71
N ALA A 163 9.08 -18.48 -7.57
CA ALA A 163 7.61 -18.51 -7.60
C ALA A 163 7.05 -17.12 -7.96
N SER A 164 6.53 -16.97 -9.18
CA SER A 164 5.55 -15.93 -9.51
C SER A 164 4.39 -16.05 -8.51
N GLY A 165 4.18 -15.03 -7.68
CA GLY A 165 3.19 -15.08 -6.59
C GLY A 165 1.76 -15.30 -7.11
N THR A 166 0.97 -16.09 -6.38
CA THR A 166 -0.46 -16.36 -6.63
C THR A 166 -1.41 -15.30 -6.04
N GLY A 167 -0.88 -14.21 -5.51
CA GLY A 167 -1.68 -13.10 -4.97
C GLY A 167 -2.35 -12.25 -6.05
N GLU A 168 -3.23 -11.34 -5.62
CA GLU A 168 -3.86 -10.37 -6.52
C GLU A 168 -2.78 -9.42 -7.06
N VAL A 169 -2.69 -9.33 -8.39
CA VAL A 169 -1.78 -8.42 -9.08
C VAL A 169 -2.43 -7.05 -9.17
N LEU A 170 -1.87 -6.08 -8.47
CA LEU A 170 -2.32 -4.69 -8.44
C LEU A 170 -1.44 -3.86 -9.37
N THR A 171 -2.04 -2.91 -10.08
CA THR A 171 -1.32 -2.02 -11.00
C THR A 171 -1.69 -0.57 -10.74
N TYR A 172 -0.68 0.29 -10.70
CA TYR A 172 -0.80 1.73 -10.71
C TYR A 172 -0.14 2.31 -11.97
N LYS A 173 -0.84 3.22 -12.63
CA LYS A 173 -0.31 3.96 -13.80
C LYS A 173 -0.45 5.45 -13.58
N ALA A 174 0.61 6.19 -13.86
CA ALA A 174 0.62 7.64 -13.89
C ALA A 174 1.13 8.13 -15.23
N THR A 175 0.49 9.15 -15.79
CA THR A 175 0.93 9.79 -17.04
C THR A 175 1.37 11.22 -16.74
N ARG A 176 2.56 11.59 -17.23
CA ARG A 176 3.14 12.92 -17.05
C ARG A 176 3.61 13.48 -18.39
N THR A 177 3.23 14.72 -18.65
CA THR A 177 3.69 15.48 -19.81
C THR A 177 4.70 16.53 -19.36
N ILE A 178 5.85 16.57 -20.02
CA ILE A 178 7.00 17.43 -19.71
C ILE A 178 7.20 18.39 -20.87
N PHE A 179 7.28 19.68 -20.52
CA PHE A 179 7.55 20.77 -21.45
C PHE A 179 8.97 21.27 -21.21
N ASN A 180 9.73 21.49 -22.29
CA ASN A 180 11.05 22.14 -22.19
C ASN A 180 10.89 23.61 -21.78
#